data_AF-A0A969TZ21-F1
#
_entry.id   AF-A0A969TZ21-F1
#
_cell.length_a   1.000
_cell.length_b   1.000
_cell.length_c   1.000
_cell.angle_alpha   90.00
_cell.angle_beta   90.00
_cell.angle_gamma   90.00
#
_symmetry.space_group_name_H-M   'P 1'
#
loop_
_entity.id
_entity.type
_entity.pdbx_description
1 polymer ?
#
loop_
_entity_poly.entity_id
_entity_poly.type
_entity_poly.pdbx_seq_one_letter_code
_entity_poly.pdbx_strand_id
1 'polypeptide(L)'
;MDRIFYGREEIMRNIPLIEIDARVKTLLDTMLNVHKQNSNSPVILMLSITQTKECIFVKRDDIHNRSSNSIPFQKSSLLVPDIFVENLNQDTSIIIRHMLDMMWNAGAYPKSLSYDKDDNWIDHRRY
;
A
#
# COMPACT_ATOMS: atom_id res chain seq x y z
N MET A 1 -29.96 -20.71 10.87
CA MET A 1 -30.49 -19.76 9.88
C MET A 1 -29.35 -19.46 8.94
N ASP A 2 -29.17 -20.33 7.96
CA ASP A 2 -28.11 -20.23 6.97
C ASP A 2 -28.52 -19.20 5.91
N ARG A 3 -27.76 -18.11 5.80
CA ARG A 3 -27.91 -17.18 4.69
C ARG A 3 -27.12 -17.74 3.52
N ILE A 4 -27.85 -18.43 2.63
CA ILE A 4 -27.36 -18.79 1.31
C ILE A 4 -27.25 -17.49 0.50
N PHE A 5 -26.03 -17.03 0.24
CA PHE A 5 -25.76 -15.94 -0.70
C PHE A 5 -25.81 -16.50 -2.13
N TYR A 6 -26.99 -16.46 -2.76
CA TYR A 6 -27.12 -16.50 -4.21
C TYR A 6 -27.09 -15.05 -4.72
N GLY A 7 -26.02 -14.66 -5.39
CA GLY A 7 -25.92 -13.36 -6.06
C GLY A 7 -24.57 -13.25 -6.77
N ARG A 8 -24.60 -13.01 -8.10
CA ARG A 8 -23.50 -12.79 -9.04
C ARG A 8 -22.08 -12.91 -8.45
N GLU A 9 -21.27 -13.81 -9.01
CA GLU A 9 -19.81 -13.69 -8.92
C GLU A 9 -19.36 -12.39 -9.62
N GLU A 10 -19.55 -11.25 -8.98
CA GLU A 10 -18.81 -10.05 -9.33
C GLU A 10 -17.35 -10.36 -9.05
N ILE A 11 -16.55 -10.38 -10.11
CA ILE A 11 -15.12 -10.60 -10.05
C ILE A 11 -14.54 -9.46 -9.22
N MET A 12 -14.41 -9.68 -7.90
CA MET A 12 -13.74 -8.73 -7.01
C MET A 12 -12.35 -8.41 -7.57
N ARG A 13 -12.03 -7.12 -7.61
CA ARG A 13 -10.75 -6.65 -8.16
C ARG A 13 -9.67 -6.84 -7.11
N ASN A 14 -8.63 -7.59 -7.47
CA ASN A 14 -7.46 -7.78 -6.62
C ASN A 14 -6.54 -6.55 -6.73
N ILE A 15 -6.18 -5.98 -5.59
CA ILE A 15 -5.14 -4.96 -5.50
C ILE A 15 -3.88 -5.64 -4.94
N PRO A 16 -2.83 -5.80 -5.75
CA PRO A 16 -1.64 -6.55 -5.36
C PRO A 16 -0.70 -5.65 -4.55
N LEU A 17 -0.68 -5.86 -3.22
CA LEU A 17 -0.12 -4.90 -2.27
C LEU A 17 1.40 -4.68 -2.45
N ILE A 18 2.15 -5.73 -2.75
CA ILE A 18 3.61 -5.66 -2.92
C ILE A 18 3.98 -4.76 -4.12
N GLU A 19 3.23 -4.87 -5.19
CA GLU A 19 3.40 -4.10 -6.41
C GLU A 19 3.00 -2.64 -6.19
N ILE A 20 1.97 -2.39 -5.38
CA ILE A 20 1.60 -1.04 -4.96
C ILE A 20 2.72 -0.43 -4.10
N ASP A 21 3.23 -1.14 -3.09
CA ASP A 21 4.35 -0.68 -2.25
C ASP A 21 5.55 -0.26 -3.12
N ALA A 22 5.97 -1.13 -4.05
CA ALA A 22 7.08 -0.84 -4.96
C ALA A 22 6.83 0.37 -5.87
N ARG A 23 5.61 0.53 -6.37
CA ARG A 23 5.22 1.66 -7.22
C ARG A 23 5.18 2.97 -6.44
N VAL A 24 4.62 2.96 -5.23
CA VAL A 24 4.60 4.11 -4.32
C VAL A 24 6.03 4.55 -4.00
N LYS A 25 6.90 3.61 -3.62
CA LYS A 25 8.30 3.91 -3.33
C LYS A 25 9.01 4.53 -4.54
N THR A 26 8.88 3.92 -5.72
CA THR A 26 9.54 4.41 -6.95
C THR A 26 9.07 5.82 -7.33
N LEU A 27 7.76 6.08 -7.21
CA LEU A 27 7.19 7.40 -7.48
C LEU A 27 7.74 8.43 -6.49
N LEU A 28 7.73 8.11 -5.20
CA LEU A 28 8.20 9.00 -4.15
C LEU A 28 9.70 9.25 -4.23
N ASP A 29 10.51 8.23 -4.51
CA ASP A 29 11.94 8.40 -4.77
C ASP A 29 12.16 9.42 -5.89
N THR A 30 11.41 9.31 -6.97
CA THR A 30 11.50 10.24 -8.12
C THR A 30 11.09 11.65 -7.72
N MET A 31 9.94 11.82 -7.08
CA MET A 31 9.41 13.13 -6.70
C MET A 31 10.28 13.82 -5.65
N LEU A 32 10.71 13.10 -4.62
CA LEU A 32 11.56 13.65 -3.56
C LEU A 32 12.94 14.03 -4.09
N ASN A 33 13.53 13.25 -5.02
CA ASN A 33 14.81 13.61 -5.62
C ASN A 33 14.71 14.87 -6.47
N VAL A 34 13.64 15.03 -7.27
CA VAL A 34 13.39 16.26 -8.02
C VAL A 34 13.17 17.45 -7.07
N HIS A 35 12.41 17.26 -5.99
CA HIS A 35 12.18 18.33 -5.01
C HIS A 35 13.49 18.74 -4.34
N LYS A 36 14.30 17.79 -3.85
CA LYS A 36 15.62 18.04 -3.24
C LYS A 36 16.55 18.88 -4.12
N GLN A 37 16.54 18.66 -5.43
CA GLN A 37 17.36 19.42 -6.39
C GLN A 37 16.90 20.88 -6.56
N ASN A 38 15.60 21.14 -6.42
CA ASN A 38 15.01 22.48 -6.61
C ASN A 38 14.92 23.27 -5.30
N SER A 39 14.58 22.60 -4.19
CA SER A 39 14.48 23.18 -2.86
C SER A 39 14.62 22.10 -1.79
N ASN A 40 15.36 22.37 -0.72
CA ASN A 40 15.42 21.47 0.44
C ASN A 40 14.36 21.83 1.49
N SER A 41 13.15 22.16 1.05
CA SER A 41 12.05 22.57 1.92
C SER A 41 11.25 21.35 2.41
N PRO A 42 10.68 21.38 3.63
CA PRO A 42 9.80 20.32 4.12
C PRO A 42 8.63 20.04 3.18
N VAL A 43 8.21 18.78 3.09
CA VAL A 43 7.07 18.36 2.25
C VAL A 43 6.03 17.62 3.07
N ILE A 44 4.77 17.73 2.65
CA ILE A 44 3.68 16.88 3.15
C ILE A 44 3.40 15.83 2.08
N LEU A 45 3.50 14.56 2.46
CA LEU A 45 3.14 13.42 1.62
C LEU A 45 1.73 12.98 1.96
N MET A 46 0.86 12.97 0.95
CA MET A 46 -0.53 12.53 1.06
C MET A 46 -0.74 11.36 0.11
N LEU A 47 -1.16 10.21 0.63
CA LEU A 47 -1.43 9.01 -0.17
C LEU A 47 -2.91 8.65 -0.07
N SER A 48 -3.54 8.48 -1.23
CA SER A 48 -4.89 7.96 -1.34
C SER A 48 -4.95 6.88 -2.40
N ILE A 49 -5.72 5.84 -2.11
CA ILE A 49 -6.09 4.82 -3.08
C ILE A 49 -7.56 5.02 -3.39
N THR A 50 -7.86 5.31 -4.64
CA THR A 50 -9.23 5.55 -5.10
C THR A 50 -9.77 4.34 -5.85
N GLN A 51 -11.07 4.32 -6.07
CA GLN A 51 -11.79 3.22 -6.70
C GLN A 51 -11.60 1.87 -5.98
N THR A 52 -11.49 1.91 -4.65
CA THR A 52 -11.26 0.72 -3.81
C THR A 52 -12.51 -0.08 -3.53
N LYS A 53 -13.72 0.45 -3.79
CA LYS A 53 -14.97 -0.25 -3.47
C LYS A 53 -15.00 -1.62 -4.17
N GLU A 54 -15.37 -2.65 -3.42
CA GLU A 54 -15.43 -4.06 -3.87
C GLU A 54 -14.07 -4.63 -4.32
N CYS A 55 -12.97 -3.93 -4.04
CA CYS A 55 -11.62 -4.46 -4.17
C CYS A 55 -11.22 -5.21 -2.90
N ILE A 56 -10.29 -6.15 -3.05
CA ILE A 56 -9.61 -6.82 -1.93
C ILE A 56 -8.10 -6.61 -2.07
N PHE A 57 -7.42 -6.46 -0.94
CA PHE A 57 -5.97 -6.51 -0.90
C PHE A 57 -5.52 -7.96 -0.95
N VAL A 58 -4.52 -8.23 -1.80
CA VAL A 58 -3.91 -9.56 -1.92
C VAL A 58 -2.40 -9.45 -1.78
N LYS A 59 -1.81 -10.46 -1.13
CA LYS A 59 -0.36 -10.70 -1.16
C LYS A 59 -0.01 -11.40 -2.46
N ARG A 60 1.25 -11.28 -2.89
CA ARG A 60 1.75 -11.91 -4.14
C ARG A 60 1.41 -13.41 -4.21
N ASP A 61 1.55 -14.13 -3.11
CA ASP A 61 1.32 -15.59 -3.06
C ASP A 61 -0.17 -15.98 -2.99
N ASP A 62 -1.08 -15.01 -2.76
CA ASP A 62 -2.53 -15.23 -2.61
C ASP A 62 -3.35 -14.77 -3.83
N ILE A 63 -2.70 -14.37 -4.94
CA ILE A 63 -3.41 -13.87 -6.13
C ILE A 63 -4.44 -14.88 -6.69
N HIS A 64 -4.13 -16.18 -6.59
CA HIS A 64 -5.00 -17.27 -7.02
C HIS A 64 -5.86 -17.85 -5.89
N ASN A 65 -5.49 -17.58 -4.64
CA ASN A 65 -6.18 -18.08 -3.47
C ASN A 65 -6.86 -16.90 -2.79
N ARG A 66 -8.08 -16.57 -3.24
CA ARG A 66 -8.95 -15.61 -2.55
C ARG A 66 -9.16 -16.15 -1.15
N SER A 67 -8.29 -15.75 -0.22
CA SER A 67 -8.39 -16.10 1.19
C SER A 67 -9.84 -15.93 1.59
N SER A 68 -10.45 -16.99 2.13
CA SER A 68 -11.84 -16.99 2.61
C SER A 68 -12.11 -15.91 3.67
N ASN A 69 -11.05 -15.23 4.14
CA ASN A 69 -11.08 -14.17 5.14
C ASN A 69 -10.82 -12.76 4.56
N SER A 70 -10.68 -12.61 3.24
CA SER A 70 -10.50 -11.29 2.62
C SER A 70 -11.81 -10.50 2.64
N ILE A 71 -11.80 -9.32 3.27
CA ILE A 71 -12.97 -8.46 3.41
C ILE A 71 -12.90 -7.37 2.33
N PRO A 72 -13.89 -7.27 1.43
CA PRO A 72 -13.90 -6.23 0.41
C PRO A 72 -14.08 -4.85 1.01
N PHE A 73 -13.37 -3.88 0.47
CA PHE A 73 -13.54 -2.48 0.88
C PHE A 73 -14.96 -2.02 0.54
N GLN A 74 -15.64 -1.45 1.54
CA GLN A 74 -16.96 -0.86 1.38
C GLN A 74 -16.91 0.58 0.86
N LYS A 75 -15.75 1.25 1.02
CA LYS A 75 -15.53 2.64 0.63
C LYS A 75 -14.83 2.71 -0.73
N SER A 76 -15.16 3.74 -1.51
CA SER A 76 -14.54 4.02 -2.80
C SER A 76 -13.13 4.59 -2.71
N SER A 77 -12.73 5.06 -1.52
CA SER A 77 -11.41 5.62 -1.28
C SER A 77 -10.85 5.15 0.05
N LEU A 78 -9.58 4.77 0.05
CA LEU A 78 -8.75 4.59 1.22
C LEU A 78 -7.83 5.80 1.35
N LEU A 79 -7.97 6.53 2.46
CA LEU A 79 -7.11 7.65 2.81
C LEU A 79 -6.07 7.14 3.82
N VAL A 80 -4.79 7.30 3.50
CA VAL A 80 -3.69 6.98 4.40
C VAL A 80 -3.31 8.27 5.13
N PRO A 81 -2.99 8.23 6.43
CA PRO A 81 -2.55 9.41 7.17
C PRO A 81 -1.39 10.13 6.47
N ASP A 82 -1.45 11.46 6.47
CA ASP A 82 -0.43 12.30 5.88
C ASP A 82 0.87 12.24 6.68
N ILE A 83 2.01 12.32 6.00
CA ILE A 83 3.33 12.41 6.63
C ILE A 83 3.96 13.76 6.34
N PHE A 84 4.39 14.45 7.39
CA PHE A 84 5.23 15.64 7.28
C PHE A 84 6.70 15.24 7.30
N VAL A 85 7.42 15.53 6.21
CA VAL A 85 8.82 15.19 6.03
C VAL A 85 9.67 16.46 6.11
N GLU A 86 10.34 16.64 7.24
CA GLU A 86 11.22 17.80 7.47
C GLU A 86 12.58 17.64 6.81
N ASN A 87 13.13 16.43 6.84
CA ASN A 87 14.47 16.13 6.34
C ASN A 87 14.43 15.19 5.14
N LEU A 88 14.63 15.76 3.96
CA LEU A 88 14.64 15.01 2.71
C LEU A 88 15.91 14.16 2.52
N ASN A 89 16.94 14.31 3.33
CA ASN A 89 18.16 13.50 3.21
C ASN A 89 17.99 12.09 3.80
N GLN A 90 16.86 11.80 4.45
CA GLN A 90 16.53 10.46 4.91
C GLN A 90 16.19 9.53 3.75
N ASP A 91 16.41 8.23 3.96
CA ASP A 91 16.00 7.20 2.99
C ASP A 91 14.47 7.19 2.86
N THR A 92 13.98 7.25 1.61
CA THR A 92 12.54 7.21 1.31
C THR A 92 11.85 5.98 1.89
N SER A 93 12.52 4.83 1.94
CA SER A 93 11.97 3.60 2.52
C SER A 93 11.64 3.76 4.01
N ILE A 94 12.42 4.56 4.75
CA ILE A 94 12.17 4.87 6.15
C ILE A 94 10.99 5.84 6.26
N ILE A 95 10.97 6.87 5.42
CA ILE A 95 9.93 7.91 5.40
C ILE A 95 8.54 7.28 5.20
N ILE A 96 8.41 6.36 4.24
CA ILE A 96 7.10 5.86 3.78
C ILE A 96 6.60 4.63 4.54
N ARG A 97 7.43 4.02 5.40
CA ARG A 97 7.10 2.75 6.05
C ARG A 97 5.76 2.78 6.77
N HIS A 98 5.55 3.81 7.59
CA HIS A 98 4.32 3.94 8.37
C HIS A 98 3.09 4.09 7.47
N MET A 99 3.20 4.79 6.33
CA MET A 99 2.12 4.86 5.33
C MET A 99 1.80 3.49 4.74
N LEU A 100 2.82 2.71 4.40
CA LEU A 100 2.63 1.37 3.85
C LEU A 100 2.02 0.43 4.90
N ASP A 101 2.50 0.45 6.15
CA ASP A 101 1.90 -0.34 7.23
C ASP A 101 0.42 0.01 7.44
N MET A 102 0.05 1.29 7.38
CA MET A 102 -1.35 1.71 7.48
C MET A 102 -2.20 1.23 6.30
N MET A 103 -1.64 1.26 5.09
CA MET A 103 -2.29 0.68 3.92
C MET A 103 -2.53 -0.83 4.12
N TRP A 104 -1.51 -1.59 4.53
CA TRP A 104 -1.67 -3.02 4.79
C TRP A 104 -2.68 -3.32 5.90
N ASN A 105 -2.69 -2.53 6.97
CA ASN A 105 -3.68 -2.64 8.05
C ASN A 105 -5.11 -2.43 7.57
N ALA A 106 -5.34 -1.57 6.58
CA ALA A 106 -6.65 -1.40 5.96
C ALA A 106 -7.16 -2.68 5.26
N GLY A 107 -6.25 -3.55 4.81
CA GLY A 107 -6.54 -4.89 4.29
C GLY A 107 -6.48 -6.02 5.31
N ALA A 108 -6.54 -5.71 6.61
CA ALA A 108 -6.42 -6.67 7.71
C ALA A 108 -5.07 -7.41 7.78
N TYR A 109 -4.00 -6.79 7.28
CA TYR A 109 -2.64 -7.28 7.46
C TYR A 109 -1.87 -6.42 8.47
N PRO A 110 -1.11 -7.01 9.40
CA PRO A 110 -0.50 -6.25 10.50
C PRO A 110 0.54 -5.21 10.06
N LYS A 111 1.25 -5.47 8.95
CA LYS A 111 2.33 -4.61 8.42
C LYS A 111 2.64 -4.94 6.96
N SER A 112 3.36 -4.04 6.29
CA SER A 112 3.92 -4.28 4.96
C SER A 112 4.93 -5.42 4.97
N LEU A 113 4.90 -6.24 3.93
CA LEU A 113 5.88 -7.30 3.69
C LEU A 113 7.05 -6.84 2.80
N SER A 114 7.12 -5.54 2.49
CA SER A 114 8.24 -4.93 1.75
C SER A 114 9.42 -4.56 2.63
N TYR A 115 9.41 -4.96 3.91
CA TYR A 115 10.49 -4.76 4.86
C TYR A 115 10.93 -6.07 5.49
N ASP A 116 12.24 -6.25 5.67
CA ASP A 116 12.79 -7.37 6.41
C ASP A 116 12.65 -7.18 7.93
N LYS A 117 13.25 -8.10 8.71
CA LYS A 117 13.21 -8.05 10.17
C LYS A 117 14.04 -6.91 10.78
N ASP A 118 14.97 -6.35 10.00
CA ASP A 118 15.90 -5.30 10.38
C ASP A 118 15.46 -3.95 9.77
N ASP A 119 14.21 -3.89 9.31
CA ASP A 119 13.54 -2.73 8.73
C ASP A 119 14.12 -2.20 7.42
N ASN A 120 14.87 -3.05 6.70
CA ASN A 120 15.38 -2.72 5.37
C ASN A 120 14.38 -3.09 4.29
N TRP A 121 14.31 -2.27 3.24
CA TRP A 121 13.46 -2.52 2.08
C TRP A 121 13.87 -3.80 1.34
N ILE A 122 12.90 -4.67 1.05
CA ILE A 122 13.08 -5.89 0.25
C ILE A 122 12.80 -5.60 -1.22
N ASP A 123 13.79 -5.80 -2.10
CA ASP A 123 13.58 -5.69 -3.56
C ASP A 123 12.93 -6.95 -4.13
N HIS A 124 11.60 -6.93 -4.25
CA HIS A 124 10.81 -8.03 -4.79
C HIS A 124 11.00 -8.28 -6.31
N ARG A 125 11.80 -7.46 -7.01
CA ARG A 125 12.13 -7.64 -8.44
C ARG A 125 13.18 -8.73 -8.71
N ARG A 126 13.75 -9.34 -7.67
CA ARG A 126 14.82 -10.35 -7.79
C ARG A 126 14.37 -11.81 -7.64
N TYR A 127 13.07 -12.08 -7.64
CA TYR A 127 12.50 -13.43 -7.59
C TYR A 127 11.46 -13.63 -8.70
#